data_AF-A0A8H3EBH6-F1
#
_entry.id   AF-A0A8H3EBH6-F1
#
_cell.length_a   1.000
_cell.length_b   1.000
_cell.length_c   1.000
_cell.angle_alpha   90.00
_cell.angle_beta   90.00
_cell.angle_gamma   90.00
#
_symmetry.space_group_name_H-M   'P 1'
#
loop_
_entity.id
_entity.type
_entity.pdbx_description
1 polymer ?
#
loop_
_entity_poly.entity_id
_entity_poly.type
_entity_poly.pdbx_seq_one_letter_code
_entity_poly.pdbx_strand_id
1 'polypeptide(L)'
;MYQNRLQEYRTTALLGCETDSYDSNGARVRTSPFSHITREDVEKVLDRFRGEIQQMPPVFSALKMDGKPLYEYARENKPLPRPIEARTCIIHELVLERWIPAAQTSEDTEGHHYTFPENEITEEQRTSMKQIKELVLKAEVDAHPSEEQPAVTNALRLATPPHVAADQSDIPGPPAFVLRMVVSSGTYVRSIVHDIGMALGSAAHVVTLTRTRQGKYNLASAQETDRKSPVSPGVDRPELMDGNCIKWEVFERALTLAEGKEETSKPEGEEWEEWEQAILQSWSED
;
A
#
# COMPACT_ATOMS: atom_id res chain seq x y z
N MET A 1 -21.30 -9.35 -1.15
CA MET A 1 -21.27 -9.12 0.33
C MET A 1 -19.85 -9.06 0.92
N TYR A 2 -18.85 -8.43 0.28
CA TYR A 2 -17.48 -8.31 0.83
C TYR A 2 -16.98 -6.85 0.98
N GLN A 3 -17.76 -5.88 0.52
CA GLN A 3 -17.30 -4.51 0.24
C GLN A 3 -17.30 -3.55 1.44
N ASN A 4 -17.68 -3.99 2.64
CA ASN A 4 -17.75 -3.15 3.84
C ASN A 4 -17.05 -3.82 5.03
N ARG A 5 -15.79 -4.23 4.82
CA ARG A 5 -15.02 -4.96 5.84
C ARG A 5 -13.70 -4.27 6.11
N LEU A 6 -13.38 -4.20 7.40
CA LEU A 6 -12.11 -3.72 7.93
C LEU A 6 -10.96 -4.53 7.31
N GLN A 7 -9.92 -3.82 6.88
CA GLN A 7 -8.72 -4.39 6.28
C GLN A 7 -7.51 -3.99 7.10
N GLU A 8 -6.53 -4.89 7.20
CA GLU A 8 -5.26 -4.61 7.85
C GLU A 8 -4.13 -4.80 6.86
N TYR A 9 -3.20 -3.86 6.89
CA TYR A 9 -2.05 -3.86 6.01
C TYR A 9 -0.78 -3.64 6.81
N ARG A 10 0.28 -4.29 6.35
CA ARG A 10 1.66 -4.02 6.71
C ARG A 10 2.40 -3.60 5.43
N THR A 11 3.10 -2.48 5.48
CA THR A 11 3.78 -1.94 4.30
C THR A 11 5.11 -1.33 4.66
N THR A 12 6.13 -1.58 3.84
CA THR A 12 7.40 -0.85 3.87
C THR A 12 7.32 0.29 2.87
N ALA A 13 7.61 1.51 3.33
CA ALA A 13 7.76 2.70 2.50
C ALA A 13 9.24 3.10 2.42
N LEU A 14 9.68 3.55 1.26
CA LEU A 14 11.03 4.09 1.03
C LEU A 14 10.95 5.60 0.76
N LEU A 15 11.73 6.38 1.52
CA LEU A 15 11.75 7.84 1.42
C LEU A 15 12.56 8.33 0.22
N GLY A 16 12.29 9.55 -0.21
CA GLY A 16 13.10 10.28 -1.18
C GLY A 16 12.80 10.03 -2.66
N CYS A 17 11.80 9.20 -2.99
CA CYS A 17 11.41 8.95 -4.37
C CYS A 17 9.89 8.83 -4.53
N GLU A 18 9.35 9.57 -5.51
CA GLU A 18 7.99 9.40 -6.01
C GLU A 18 8.01 8.61 -7.30
N THR A 19 7.09 7.65 -7.41
CA THR A 19 6.85 6.88 -8.62
C THR A 19 5.43 7.15 -9.14
N ASP A 20 5.20 6.92 -10.42
CA ASP A 20 3.91 7.18 -11.07
C ASP A 20 2.78 6.28 -10.52
N SER A 21 3.11 5.07 -10.09
CA SER A 21 2.21 4.09 -9.47
C SER A 21 2.14 4.19 -7.94
N TYR A 22 2.99 5.02 -7.32
CA TYR A 22 3.24 5.08 -5.88
C TYR A 22 3.78 3.78 -5.24
N ASP A 23 4.32 2.87 -6.04
CA ASP A 23 5.07 1.69 -5.60
C ASP A 23 6.38 1.49 -6.40
N SER A 24 7.22 0.53 -5.97
CA SER A 24 8.51 0.24 -6.61
C SER A 24 8.40 -0.38 -8.01
N ASN A 25 7.20 -0.72 -8.48
CA ASN A 25 6.99 -1.21 -9.84
C ASN A 25 6.76 -0.07 -10.85
N GLY A 26 6.53 1.15 -10.36
CA GLY A 26 6.34 2.34 -11.18
C GLY A 26 7.64 2.94 -11.68
N ALA A 27 7.51 3.86 -12.64
CA ALA A 27 8.62 4.69 -13.09
C ALA A 27 8.83 5.87 -12.13
N ARG A 28 10.09 6.21 -11.87
CA ARG A 28 10.47 7.35 -11.04
C ARG A 28 10.02 8.66 -11.67
N VAL A 29 9.22 9.42 -10.92
CA VAL A 29 8.68 10.73 -11.30
C VAL A 29 9.61 11.85 -10.82
N ARG A 30 10.03 11.76 -9.56
CA ARG A 30 11.02 12.66 -8.97
C ARG A 30 11.71 12.03 -7.77
N THR A 31 12.90 12.53 -7.47
CA THR A 31 13.54 12.34 -6.16
C THR A 31 13.31 13.58 -5.29
N SER A 32 13.48 13.45 -3.99
CA SER A 32 13.34 14.55 -3.02
C SER A 32 14.27 14.33 -1.83
N PRO A 33 14.75 15.40 -1.17
CA PRO A 33 15.58 15.27 0.04
C PRO A 33 14.90 14.45 1.12
N PHE A 34 15.66 13.62 1.81
CA PHE A 34 15.17 12.78 2.91
C PHE A 34 16.05 12.85 4.16
N SER A 35 17.19 13.53 4.09
CA SER A 35 18.20 13.60 5.16
C SER A 35 17.71 14.27 6.44
N HIS A 36 16.74 15.17 6.31
CA HIS A 36 16.14 15.89 7.43
C HIS A 36 15.07 15.09 8.18
N ILE A 37 14.67 13.92 7.65
CA ILE A 37 13.55 13.16 8.19
C ILE A 37 14.04 12.18 9.26
N THR A 38 13.48 12.32 10.46
CA THR A 38 13.73 11.41 11.58
C THR A 38 12.57 10.43 11.78
N ARG A 39 12.82 9.40 12.59
CA ARG A 39 11.78 8.46 13.05
C ARG A 39 10.64 9.21 13.75
N GLU A 40 10.99 10.17 14.60
CA GLU A 40 10.07 10.96 15.41
C GLU A 40 9.19 11.86 14.53
N ASP A 41 9.71 12.36 13.41
CA ASP A 41 8.92 13.13 12.44
C ASP A 41 7.86 12.25 11.78
N VAL A 42 8.22 11.01 11.40
CA VAL A 42 7.25 10.05 10.88
C VAL A 42 6.17 9.78 11.91
N GLU A 43 6.53 9.42 13.15
CA GLU A 43 5.57 9.13 14.23
C GLU A 43 4.58 10.28 14.45
N LYS A 44 5.07 11.53 14.49
CA LYS A 44 4.22 12.73 14.63
C LYS A 44 3.30 12.94 13.43
N VAL A 45 3.80 12.72 12.21
CA VAL A 45 3.00 12.91 10.98
C VAL A 45 1.84 11.91 10.91
N LEU A 46 2.01 10.68 11.40
CA LEU A 46 0.95 9.66 11.35
C LEU A 46 -0.34 10.10 12.07
N ASP A 47 -0.24 10.93 13.11
CA ASP A 47 -1.40 11.43 13.85
C ASP A 47 -2.39 12.18 12.95
N ARG A 48 -1.90 12.87 11.92
CA ARG A 48 -2.70 13.65 10.97
C ARG A 48 -3.53 12.81 10.01
N PHE A 49 -3.22 11.52 9.89
CA PHE A 49 -3.87 10.60 8.95
C PHE A 49 -4.86 9.67 9.64
N ARG A 50 -4.88 9.60 10.97
CA ARG A 50 -5.86 8.77 11.70
C ARG A 50 -7.25 9.41 11.66
N GLY A 51 -8.27 8.57 11.60
CA GLY A 51 -9.66 8.98 11.49
C GLY A 51 -10.13 9.06 10.04
N GLU A 52 -11.14 9.90 9.80
CA GLU A 52 -11.72 10.11 8.47
C GLU A 52 -10.83 11.04 7.63
N ILE A 53 -10.46 10.59 6.44
CA ILE A 53 -9.69 11.37 5.48
C ILE A 53 -10.34 11.29 4.10
N GLN A 54 -10.16 12.32 3.29
CA GLN A 54 -10.43 12.23 1.86
C GLN A 54 -9.21 11.67 1.16
N GLN A 55 -9.39 10.81 0.17
CA GLN A 55 -8.29 10.24 -0.59
C GLN A 55 -8.59 10.36 -2.06
N MET A 56 -7.67 10.93 -2.82
CA MET A 56 -7.68 10.78 -4.26
C MET A 56 -7.15 9.39 -4.63
N PRO A 57 -7.95 8.55 -5.31
CA PRO A 57 -7.47 7.31 -5.90
C PRO A 57 -6.29 7.56 -6.84
N PRO A 58 -5.25 6.70 -6.82
CA PRO A 58 -4.15 6.82 -7.77
C PRO A 58 -4.63 6.49 -9.19
N VAL A 59 -4.00 7.09 -10.21
CA VAL A 59 -4.33 6.83 -11.62
C VAL A 59 -4.10 5.35 -11.97
N PHE A 60 -3.07 4.72 -11.40
CA PHE A 60 -2.85 3.27 -11.48
C PHE A 60 -3.77 2.51 -10.51
N SER A 61 -5.08 2.58 -10.75
CA SER A 61 -6.09 1.82 -10.02
C SER A 61 -7.12 1.18 -10.94
N ALA A 62 -7.78 0.14 -10.43
CA ALA A 62 -8.88 -0.54 -11.11
C ALA A 62 -10.22 0.23 -11.03
N LEU A 63 -10.21 1.46 -10.48
CA LEU A 63 -11.38 2.32 -10.47
C LEU A 63 -11.79 2.59 -11.92
N LYS A 64 -13.07 2.50 -12.24
CA LYS A 64 -13.57 2.71 -13.60
C LYS A 64 -14.06 4.13 -13.80
N MET A 65 -13.72 4.70 -14.95
CA MET A 65 -14.24 5.95 -15.48
C MET A 65 -14.78 5.66 -16.89
N ASP A 66 -16.06 5.94 -17.10
CA ASP A 66 -16.77 5.65 -18.36
C ASP A 66 -16.63 4.20 -18.83
N GLY A 67 -16.69 3.25 -17.88
CA GLY A 67 -16.59 1.81 -18.13
C GLY A 67 -15.15 1.28 -18.26
N LYS A 68 -14.15 2.17 -18.39
CA LYS A 68 -12.73 1.83 -18.54
C LYS A 68 -11.94 2.04 -17.23
N PRO A 69 -11.10 1.08 -16.78
CA PRO A 69 -10.24 1.26 -15.61
C PRO A 69 -9.23 2.41 -15.77
N LEU A 70 -8.95 3.16 -14.69
CA LEU A 70 -8.02 4.30 -14.69
C LEU A 70 -6.60 3.90 -15.13
N TYR A 71 -6.12 2.72 -14.74
CA TYR A 71 -4.79 2.26 -15.13
C TYR A 71 -4.63 2.11 -16.65
N GLU A 72 -5.72 1.88 -17.40
CA GLU A 72 -5.65 1.77 -18.86
C GLU A 72 -5.44 3.14 -19.50
N TYR A 73 -6.04 4.20 -18.95
CA TYR A 73 -5.75 5.56 -19.39
C TYR A 73 -4.29 5.91 -19.15
N ALA A 74 -3.74 5.56 -17.97
CA ALA A 74 -2.34 5.78 -17.64
C ALA A 74 -1.39 5.06 -18.62
N ARG A 75 -1.63 3.76 -18.86
CA ARG A 75 -0.78 2.96 -19.76
C ARG A 75 -0.84 3.40 -21.23
N GLU A 76 -1.98 3.95 -21.65
CA GLU A 76 -2.16 4.48 -23.01
C GLU A 76 -1.72 5.95 -23.13
N ASN A 77 -1.21 6.58 -22.07
CA ASN A 77 -0.91 8.01 -21.98
C ASN A 77 -2.10 8.89 -22.41
N LYS A 78 -3.33 8.42 -22.20
CA LYS A 78 -4.54 9.16 -22.55
C LYS A 78 -4.95 10.08 -21.42
N PRO A 79 -5.37 11.32 -21.72
CA PRO A 79 -5.94 12.18 -20.70
C PRO A 79 -7.19 11.53 -20.11
N LEU A 80 -7.39 11.72 -18.81
CA LEU A 80 -8.63 11.29 -18.16
C LEU A 80 -9.79 12.14 -18.70
N PRO A 81 -10.95 11.53 -19.02
CA PRO A 81 -12.10 12.26 -19.56
C PRO A 81 -12.66 13.27 -18.55
N ARG A 82 -12.46 13.00 -17.25
CA ARG A 82 -12.83 13.89 -16.16
C ARG A 82 -11.88 13.73 -14.96
N PRO A 83 -11.83 14.71 -14.06
CA PRO A 83 -11.08 14.65 -12.81
C PRO A 83 -11.43 13.43 -11.95
N ILE A 84 -10.45 12.89 -11.23
CA ILE A 84 -10.68 11.80 -10.26
C ILE A 84 -11.34 12.41 -9.01
N GLU A 85 -12.51 11.90 -8.65
CA GLU A 85 -13.21 12.31 -7.43
C GLU A 85 -12.51 11.73 -6.19
N ALA A 86 -12.31 12.58 -5.18
CA ALA A 86 -11.85 12.15 -3.87
C ALA A 86 -12.89 11.24 -3.19
N ARG A 87 -12.41 10.30 -2.40
CA ARG A 87 -13.24 9.33 -1.68
C ARG A 87 -12.90 9.35 -0.21
N THR A 88 -13.93 9.32 0.62
CA THR A 88 -13.77 9.19 2.05
C THR A 88 -13.27 7.79 2.41
N CYS A 89 -12.23 7.73 3.23
CA CYS A 89 -11.79 6.52 3.88
C CYS A 89 -11.47 6.80 5.35
N ILE A 90 -11.51 5.74 6.16
CA ILE A 90 -11.25 5.84 7.60
C ILE A 90 -10.01 5.02 7.91
N ILE A 91 -9.03 5.65 8.54
CA ILE A 91 -7.85 5.00 9.11
C ILE A 91 -8.09 4.84 10.62
N HIS A 92 -8.55 3.66 11.01
CA HIS A 92 -8.84 3.33 12.41
C HIS A 92 -7.59 3.25 13.27
N GLU A 93 -6.49 2.77 12.68
CA GLU A 93 -5.19 2.64 13.32
C GLU A 93 -4.08 2.87 12.30
N LEU A 94 -3.03 3.57 12.70
CA LEU A 94 -1.83 3.81 11.90
C LEU A 94 -0.63 3.94 12.83
N VAL A 95 0.28 2.99 12.76
CA VAL A 95 1.46 2.93 13.62
C VAL A 95 2.73 2.74 12.82
N LEU A 96 3.80 3.37 13.30
CA LEU A 96 5.15 3.06 12.86
C LEU A 96 5.62 1.81 13.63
N GLU A 97 5.80 0.70 12.92
CA GLU A 97 6.33 -0.52 13.54
C GLU A 97 7.86 -0.54 13.58
N ARG A 98 8.50 -0.05 12.51
CA ARG A 98 9.95 -0.14 12.37
C ARG A 98 10.50 1.02 11.55
N TRP A 99 11.58 1.62 12.01
CA TRP A 99 12.46 2.48 11.23
C TRP A 99 13.65 1.66 10.76
N ILE A 100 14.05 1.78 9.50
CA ILE A 100 15.12 0.99 8.89
C ILE A 100 16.06 1.95 8.14
N PRO A 101 17.31 2.13 8.61
CA PRO A 101 18.29 2.90 7.85
C PRO A 101 18.67 2.16 6.55
N ALA A 102 19.22 2.90 5.58
CA ALA A 102 19.86 2.28 4.42
C ALA A 102 21.10 1.48 4.87
N ALA A 103 21.28 0.30 4.29
CA ALA A 103 22.47 -0.51 4.53
C ALA A 103 23.73 0.23 4.08
N GLN A 104 24.75 0.28 4.92
CA GLN A 104 26.01 0.96 4.57
C GLN A 104 26.92 0.09 3.70
N THR A 105 26.80 -1.23 3.83
CA THR A 105 27.57 -2.23 3.09
C THR A 105 26.67 -3.39 2.69
N SER A 106 27.10 -4.23 1.77
CA SER A 106 26.36 -5.45 1.37
C SER A 106 26.19 -6.46 2.50
N GLU A 107 27.03 -6.40 3.54
CA GLU A 107 27.02 -7.30 4.69
C GLU A 107 26.20 -6.76 5.87
N ASP A 108 25.73 -5.52 5.79
CA ASP A 108 24.87 -4.90 6.78
C ASP A 108 23.50 -5.60 6.81
N THR A 109 23.18 -6.18 7.96
CA THR A 109 21.95 -6.94 8.22
C THR A 109 20.91 -6.11 8.98
N GLU A 110 21.30 -4.95 9.52
CA GLU A 110 20.39 -4.06 10.26
C GLU A 110 19.70 -3.08 9.29
N GLY A 111 20.39 -2.65 8.24
CA GLY A 111 19.86 -1.80 7.18
C GLY A 111 19.07 -2.54 6.11
N HIS A 112 18.42 -1.79 5.23
CA HIS A 112 17.78 -2.34 4.03
C HIS A 112 18.61 -2.12 2.76
N HIS A 113 18.35 -2.96 1.76
CA HIS A 113 18.96 -2.89 0.43
C HIS A 113 17.98 -2.41 -0.66
N TYR A 114 16.84 -1.84 -0.27
CA TYR A 114 15.89 -1.27 -1.23
C TYR A 114 16.49 -0.09 -2.00
N THR A 115 16.18 -0.02 -3.30
CA THR A 115 16.64 1.01 -4.22
C THR A 115 15.47 1.73 -4.88
N PHE A 116 15.72 2.91 -5.43
CA PHE A 116 14.74 3.57 -6.28
C PHE A 116 14.60 2.82 -7.62
N PRO A 117 13.40 2.79 -8.23
CA PRO A 117 13.21 2.16 -9.53
C PRO A 117 14.10 2.81 -10.57
N GLU A 118 14.80 2.02 -11.40
CA GLU A 118 15.76 2.51 -12.39
C GLU A 118 15.10 3.31 -13.52
N ASN A 119 13.89 2.89 -13.92
CA ASN A 119 13.13 3.53 -14.98
C ASN A 119 12.62 4.91 -14.53
N GLU A 120 12.76 5.91 -15.38
CA GLU A 120 12.18 7.24 -15.19
C GLU A 120 11.05 7.48 -16.18
N ILE A 121 10.08 8.30 -15.78
CA ILE A 121 9.03 8.74 -16.70
C ILE A 121 9.64 9.55 -17.86
N THR A 122 9.08 9.42 -19.05
CA THR A 122 9.46 10.25 -20.19
C THR A 122 8.96 11.68 -20.03
N GLU A 123 9.51 12.63 -20.79
CA GLU A 123 9.06 14.03 -20.74
C GLU A 123 7.60 14.21 -21.20
N GLU A 124 7.16 13.36 -22.13
CA GLU A 124 5.76 13.28 -22.56
C GLU A 124 4.87 12.84 -21.40
N GLN A 125 5.23 11.75 -20.70
CA GLN A 125 4.52 11.27 -19.52
C GLN A 125 4.49 12.32 -18.40
N ARG A 126 5.60 13.02 -18.17
CA ARG A 126 5.69 14.11 -17.19
C ARG A 126 4.71 15.23 -17.51
N THR A 127 4.59 15.61 -18.78
CA THR A 127 3.66 16.63 -19.24
C THR A 127 2.21 16.18 -19.05
N SER A 128 1.87 14.95 -19.45
CA SER A 128 0.53 14.38 -19.26
C SER A 128 0.14 14.29 -17.78
N MET A 129 1.04 13.84 -16.92
CA MET A 129 0.81 13.77 -15.46
C MET A 129 0.60 15.17 -14.86
N LYS A 130 1.36 16.17 -15.32
CA LYS A 130 1.18 17.56 -14.87
C LYS A 130 -0.19 18.10 -15.26
N GLN A 131 -0.64 17.85 -16.50
CA GLN A 131 -1.98 18.23 -16.95
C GLN A 131 -3.08 17.52 -16.15
N ILE A 132 -2.93 16.22 -15.89
CA ILE A 132 -3.87 15.48 -15.03
C ILE A 132 -3.92 16.09 -13.63
N LYS A 133 -2.76 16.39 -13.03
CA LYS A 133 -2.67 17.00 -11.71
C LYS A 133 -3.35 18.37 -11.68
N GLU A 134 -3.16 19.21 -12.70
CA GLU A 134 -3.82 20.51 -12.82
C GLU A 134 -5.35 20.39 -13.00
N LEU A 135 -5.82 19.43 -13.78
CA LEU A 135 -7.26 19.18 -13.97
C LEU A 135 -7.93 18.69 -12.68
N VAL A 136 -7.29 17.78 -11.96
CA VAL A 136 -7.75 17.35 -10.63
C VAL A 136 -7.80 18.55 -9.69
N LEU A 137 -6.73 19.34 -9.64
CA LEU A 137 -6.65 20.50 -8.76
C LEU A 137 -7.77 21.50 -9.01
N LYS A 138 -8.01 21.80 -10.28
CA LYS A 138 -9.06 22.71 -10.70
C LYS A 138 -10.44 22.20 -10.29
N ALA A 139 -10.70 20.92 -10.51
CA ALA A 139 -11.99 20.30 -10.15
C ALA A 139 -12.25 20.30 -8.64
N GLU A 140 -11.19 20.12 -7.86
CA GLU A 140 -11.28 20.15 -6.40
C GLU A 140 -11.61 21.54 -5.87
N VAL A 141 -10.96 22.58 -6.43
CA VAL A 141 -11.27 23.98 -6.15
C VAL A 141 -12.71 24.33 -6.57
N ASP A 142 -13.16 23.85 -7.73
CA ASP A 142 -14.50 24.11 -8.25
C ASP A 142 -15.60 23.38 -7.44
N ALA A 143 -15.29 22.19 -6.87
CA ALA A 143 -16.24 21.38 -6.11
C ALA A 143 -16.43 21.84 -4.65
N HIS A 144 -15.41 22.45 -4.03
CA HIS A 144 -15.45 22.90 -2.64
C HIS A 144 -15.00 24.37 -2.49
N PRO A 145 -15.73 25.34 -3.06
CA PRO A 145 -15.34 26.75 -3.04
C PRO A 145 -15.38 27.41 -1.65
N SER A 146 -15.87 26.71 -0.61
CA SER A 146 -16.18 27.27 0.71
C SER A 146 -15.69 26.48 1.92
N GLU A 147 -14.85 25.44 1.76
CA GLU A 147 -14.26 24.76 2.92
C GLU A 147 -13.02 25.53 3.41
N GLU A 148 -13.07 26.05 4.63
CA GLU A 148 -11.97 26.85 5.24
C GLU A 148 -10.66 26.05 5.40
N GLN A 149 -10.68 24.71 5.28
CA GLN A 149 -9.49 23.86 5.29
C GLN A 149 -9.70 22.64 4.38
N PRO A 150 -8.91 22.46 3.30
CA PRO A 150 -8.97 21.24 2.50
C PRO A 150 -8.63 20.02 3.37
N ALA A 151 -9.28 18.89 3.10
CA ALA A 151 -8.96 17.62 3.74
C ALA A 151 -7.43 17.38 3.71
N VAL A 152 -6.87 16.90 4.84
CA VAL A 152 -5.42 16.91 5.13
C VAL A 152 -4.55 16.42 3.96
N THR A 153 -4.98 15.39 3.26
CA THR A 153 -4.32 14.78 2.09
C THR A 153 -4.32 15.68 0.84
N ASN A 154 -5.40 16.42 0.59
CA ASN A 154 -5.54 17.28 -0.57
C ASN A 154 -4.76 18.59 -0.36
N ALA A 155 -4.77 19.11 0.88
CA ALA A 155 -3.90 20.21 1.31
C ALA A 155 -2.40 19.89 1.12
N LEU A 156 -2.00 18.65 1.41
CA LEU A 156 -0.62 18.17 1.24
C LEU A 156 -0.23 18.04 -0.24
N ARG A 157 -1.12 17.57 -1.10
CA ARG A 157 -0.86 17.45 -2.55
C ARG A 157 -0.77 18.80 -3.28
N LEU A 158 -1.41 19.83 -2.72
CA LEU A 158 -1.33 21.24 -3.13
C LEU A 158 0.03 21.87 -2.80
N ALA A 159 0.64 21.50 -1.66
CA ALA A 159 1.96 21.97 -1.27
C ALA A 159 3.04 21.13 -1.97
N THR A 160 3.59 21.62 -3.08
CA THR A 160 4.79 20.99 -3.66
C THR A 160 5.96 21.21 -2.70
N PRO A 161 6.59 20.16 -2.13
CA PRO A 161 7.77 20.34 -1.30
C PRO A 161 8.84 21.05 -2.13
N PRO A 162 9.61 21.98 -1.54
CA PRO A 162 10.69 22.63 -2.28
C PRO A 162 11.62 21.57 -2.85
N HIS A 163 11.88 21.66 -4.16
CA HIS A 163 12.92 20.87 -4.81
C HIS A 163 14.28 21.41 -4.36
N VAL A 164 14.67 21.11 -3.12
CA VAL A 164 16.01 21.43 -2.64
C VAL A 164 16.93 20.35 -3.19
N ALA A 165 17.92 20.73 -3.98
CA ALA A 165 19.04 19.84 -4.26
C ALA A 165 19.81 19.67 -2.93
N ALA A 166 19.46 18.64 -2.16
CA ALA A 166 20.27 18.29 -1.00
C ALA A 166 21.59 17.69 -1.51
N ASP A 167 22.70 18.20 -0.98
CA ASP A 167 24.00 17.58 -1.10
C ASP A 167 23.93 16.20 -0.41
N GLN A 168 23.85 15.13 -1.22
CA GLN A 168 23.64 13.74 -0.80
C GLN A 168 24.96 12.99 -0.59
N SER A 169 26.10 13.70 -0.57
CA SER A 169 27.44 13.11 -0.67
C SER A 169 27.83 12.19 0.49
N ASP A 170 27.18 12.29 1.66
CA ASP A 170 27.57 11.56 2.88
C ASP A 170 26.50 10.60 3.46
N ILE A 171 25.38 10.33 2.76
CA ILE A 171 24.31 9.48 3.30
C ILE A 171 24.29 8.12 2.58
N PRO A 172 24.35 6.98 3.30
CA PRO A 172 24.43 5.65 2.70
C PRO A 172 23.21 5.26 1.86
N GLY A 173 22.09 5.99 2.02
CA GLY A 173 20.90 5.85 1.19
C GLY A 173 19.64 6.37 1.90
N PRO A 174 18.50 6.39 1.20
CA PRO A 174 17.21 6.78 1.77
C PRO A 174 16.78 5.80 2.86
N PRO A 175 16.30 6.27 4.03
CA PRO A 175 15.72 5.39 5.03
C PRO A 175 14.36 4.83 4.57
N ALA A 176 14.03 3.65 5.06
CA ALA A 176 12.73 3.01 4.92
C ALA A 176 12.02 2.90 6.27
N PHE A 177 10.71 2.78 6.23
CA PHE A 177 9.92 2.57 7.44
C PHE A 177 8.75 1.62 7.19
N VAL A 178 8.40 0.85 8.22
CA VAL A 178 7.30 -0.13 8.19
C VAL A 178 6.10 0.43 8.92
N LEU A 179 5.00 0.58 8.21
CA LEU A 179 3.72 0.94 8.77
C LEU A 179 2.83 -0.28 8.93
N ARG A 180 2.07 -0.31 10.02
CA ARG A 180 0.88 -1.15 10.14
C ARG A 180 -0.34 -0.25 10.24
N MET A 181 -1.40 -0.61 9.53
CA MET A 181 -2.62 0.19 9.50
C MET A 181 -3.87 -0.67 9.43
N VAL A 182 -4.92 -0.18 10.07
CA VAL A 182 -6.27 -0.74 10.02
C VAL A 182 -7.16 0.30 9.36
N VAL A 183 -7.80 -0.07 8.25
CA VAL A 183 -8.49 0.88 7.37
C VAL A 183 -9.85 0.34 6.93
N SER A 184 -10.74 1.26 6.54
CA SER A 184 -11.97 0.94 5.85
C SER A 184 -11.68 0.37 4.45
N SER A 185 -12.63 -0.38 3.90
CA SER A 185 -12.56 -0.88 2.52
C SER A 185 -12.46 0.26 1.50
N GLY A 186 -11.73 0.01 0.41
CA GLY A 186 -11.53 1.00 -0.66
C GLY A 186 -10.36 1.97 -0.41
N THR A 187 -9.66 1.83 0.72
CA THR A 187 -8.47 2.63 1.03
C THR A 187 -7.26 2.23 0.19
N TYR A 188 -6.62 3.20 -0.43
CA TYR A 188 -5.39 3.02 -1.21
C TYR A 188 -4.15 3.26 -0.32
N VAL A 189 -3.52 2.18 0.14
CA VAL A 189 -2.32 2.26 1.00
C VAL A 189 -1.17 3.00 0.32
N ARG A 190 -1.00 2.82 -0.99
CA ARG A 190 0.03 3.51 -1.78
C ARG A 190 -0.14 5.04 -1.76
N SER A 191 -1.38 5.53 -1.87
CA SER A 191 -1.67 6.95 -1.76
C SER A 191 -1.40 7.49 -0.35
N ILE A 192 -1.67 6.71 0.71
CA ILE A 192 -1.33 7.11 2.09
C ILE A 192 0.19 7.29 2.23
N VAL A 193 0.98 6.33 1.75
CA VAL A 193 2.44 6.40 1.81
C VAL A 193 2.97 7.61 1.03
N HIS A 194 2.45 7.85 -0.18
CA HIS A 194 2.78 9.03 -0.96
C HIS A 194 2.48 10.33 -0.19
N ASP A 195 1.29 10.45 0.40
CA ASP A 195 0.87 11.64 1.14
C ASP A 195 1.68 11.85 2.43
N ILE A 196 2.07 10.77 3.11
CA ILE A 196 2.98 10.83 4.27
C ILE A 196 4.35 11.38 3.83
N GLY A 197 4.90 10.91 2.71
CA GLY A 197 6.13 11.45 2.13
C GLY A 197 6.04 12.95 1.86
N MET A 198 4.92 13.40 1.30
CA MET A 198 4.63 14.82 1.09
C MET A 198 4.54 15.61 2.40
N ALA A 199 3.86 15.06 3.41
CA ALA A 199 3.74 15.68 4.73
C ALA A 199 5.06 15.84 5.47
N LEU A 200 6.03 14.97 5.17
CA LEU A 200 7.40 15.04 5.68
C LEU A 200 8.29 16.01 4.89
N GLY A 201 7.73 16.70 3.89
CA GLY A 201 8.49 17.61 3.01
C GLY A 201 9.41 16.88 2.04
N SER A 202 9.05 15.66 1.65
CA SER A 202 9.83 14.80 0.75
C SER A 202 8.91 14.04 -0.22
N ALA A 203 9.30 12.83 -0.61
CA ALA A 203 8.52 11.87 -1.36
C ALA A 203 8.66 10.48 -0.70
N ALA A 204 7.70 9.61 -0.92
CA ALA A 204 7.80 8.21 -0.53
C ALA A 204 7.00 7.33 -1.50
N HIS A 205 7.41 6.07 -1.63
CA HIS A 205 6.66 5.06 -2.34
C HIS A 205 6.67 3.72 -1.58
N VAL A 206 5.71 2.87 -1.90
CA VAL A 206 5.58 1.54 -1.31
C VAL A 206 6.59 0.58 -1.94
N VAL A 207 7.36 -0.11 -1.11
CA VAL A 207 8.27 -1.19 -1.55
C VAL A 207 7.64 -2.56 -1.36
N THR A 208 7.03 -2.78 -0.19
CA THR A 208 6.32 -4.02 0.11
C THR A 208 4.93 -3.68 0.65
N LEU A 209 3.94 -4.48 0.30
CA LEU A 209 2.59 -4.32 0.78
C LEU A 209 1.96 -5.69 0.98
N THR A 210 1.62 -5.99 2.23
CA THR A 210 0.94 -7.21 2.61
C THR A 210 -0.37 -6.86 3.27
N ARG A 211 -1.49 -7.33 2.70
CA ARG A 211 -2.78 -7.30 3.39
C ARG A 211 -2.82 -8.45 4.38
N THR A 212 -2.59 -8.17 5.65
CA THR A 212 -2.52 -9.18 6.72
C THR A 212 -3.92 -9.63 7.16
N ARG A 213 -4.96 -8.84 6.89
CA ARG A 213 -6.35 -9.15 7.27
C ARG A 213 -7.38 -8.62 6.28
N GLN A 214 -8.44 -9.40 6.07
CA GLN A 214 -9.66 -9.02 5.36
C GLN A 214 -10.88 -9.48 6.18
N GLY A 215 -11.51 -8.57 6.91
CA GLY A 215 -12.66 -8.90 7.75
C GLY A 215 -12.28 -9.89 8.86
N LYS A 216 -12.80 -11.11 8.79
CA LYS A 216 -12.48 -12.20 9.74
C LYS A 216 -11.27 -13.05 9.32
N TYR A 217 -10.87 -12.97 8.05
CA TYR A 217 -9.76 -13.75 7.48
C TYR A 217 -8.45 -13.02 7.72
N ASN A 218 -7.40 -13.74 8.09
CA ASN A 218 -6.08 -13.17 8.35
C ASN A 218 -4.98 -14.15 7.95
N LEU A 219 -3.77 -13.61 7.75
CA LEU A 219 -2.57 -14.38 7.42
C LEU A 219 -1.80 -14.88 8.66
N ALA A 220 -2.20 -14.46 9.87
CA ALA A 220 -1.48 -14.82 11.08
C ALA A 220 -1.71 -16.30 11.41
N SER A 221 -0.63 -17.00 11.80
CA SER A 221 -0.79 -18.27 12.49
C SER A 221 -1.43 -18.03 13.87
N ALA A 222 -2.08 -19.05 14.46
CA ALA A 222 -2.69 -18.94 15.79
C ALA A 222 -1.72 -18.46 16.91
N GLN A 223 -0.41 -18.48 16.66
CA GLN A 223 0.65 -18.04 17.57
C GLN A 223 1.11 -16.57 17.37
N GLU A 224 0.76 -15.90 16.26
CA GLU A 224 1.11 -14.49 15.98
C GLU A 224 0.00 -13.49 16.38
N THR A 225 -1.13 -14.00 16.87
CA THR A 225 -2.32 -13.23 17.25
C THR A 225 -2.13 -12.37 18.52
N ASP A 226 -0.98 -12.48 19.19
CA ASP A 226 -0.70 -11.77 20.45
C ASP A 226 -0.36 -10.26 20.28
N ARG A 227 -0.40 -9.72 19.06
CA ARG A 227 -0.31 -8.26 18.86
C ARG A 227 -1.68 -7.59 19.02
N LYS A 228 -2.22 -7.62 20.24
CA LYS A 228 -3.32 -6.73 20.65
C LYS A 228 -2.82 -5.29 20.71
N SER A 229 -2.70 -4.64 19.57
CA SER A 229 -2.60 -3.17 19.56
C SER A 229 -3.98 -2.59 19.91
N PRO A 230 -4.05 -1.58 20.79
CA PRO A 230 -5.31 -1.00 21.20
C PRO A 230 -6.00 -0.38 19.99
N VAL A 231 -7.20 -0.88 19.70
CA VAL A 231 -8.07 -0.29 18.69
C VAL A 231 -8.70 0.95 19.31
N SER A 232 -8.83 2.03 18.53
CA SER A 232 -9.60 3.21 18.91
C SER A 232 -11.01 2.80 19.40
N PRO A 233 -11.53 3.39 20.49
CA PRO A 233 -12.86 3.04 21.02
C PRO A 233 -13.94 3.15 19.93
N GLY A 234 -14.79 2.12 19.80
CA GLY A 234 -15.95 2.14 18.91
C GLY A 234 -15.76 1.55 17.50
N VAL A 235 -14.59 1.01 17.17
CA VAL A 235 -14.38 0.28 15.91
C VAL A 235 -14.80 -1.18 16.09
N ASP A 236 -15.84 -1.61 15.37
CA ASP A 236 -16.23 -3.02 15.30
C ASP A 236 -15.15 -3.83 14.55
N ARG A 237 -14.30 -4.50 15.32
CA ARG A 237 -13.25 -5.39 14.82
C ARG A 237 -13.70 -6.82 15.12
N PRO A 238 -14.24 -7.56 14.13
CA PRO A 238 -14.68 -8.93 14.33
C PRO A 238 -13.55 -9.77 14.95
N GLU A 239 -13.89 -10.77 15.76
CA GLU A 239 -12.90 -11.74 16.23
C GLU A 239 -12.15 -12.35 15.04
N LEU A 240 -10.84 -12.49 15.22
CA LEU A 240 -10.00 -13.15 14.23
C LEU A 240 -10.43 -14.62 14.18
N MET A 241 -10.65 -15.14 12.97
CA MET A 241 -10.61 -16.58 12.80
C MET A 241 -9.16 -16.98 12.59
N ASP A 242 -8.54 -17.60 13.59
CA ASP A 242 -7.13 -17.99 13.58
C ASP A 242 -6.74 -18.77 12.33
N GLY A 243 -5.70 -18.33 11.62
CA GLY A 243 -5.03 -19.16 10.59
C GLY A 243 -5.88 -19.59 9.39
N ASN A 244 -7.06 -19.01 9.18
CA ASN A 244 -8.01 -19.50 8.16
C ASN A 244 -7.59 -19.24 6.70
N CYS A 245 -6.47 -18.57 6.45
CA CYS A 245 -5.92 -18.46 5.10
C CYS A 245 -5.03 -19.67 4.80
N ILE A 246 -5.45 -20.46 3.83
CA ILE A 246 -4.69 -21.61 3.33
C ILE A 246 -3.35 -21.10 2.76
N LYS A 247 -2.23 -21.69 3.21
CA LYS A 247 -0.90 -21.37 2.69
C LYS A 247 -0.83 -21.67 1.19
N TRP A 248 -0.13 -20.82 0.44
CA TRP A 248 0.03 -21.00 -1.01
C TRP A 248 0.63 -22.36 -1.39
N GLU A 249 1.57 -22.87 -0.58
CA GLU A 249 2.19 -24.20 -0.72
C GLU A 249 1.17 -25.34 -0.84
N VAL A 250 0.00 -25.22 -0.19
CA VAL A 250 -1.08 -26.22 -0.31
C VAL A 250 -1.64 -26.25 -1.73
N PHE A 251 -1.81 -25.08 -2.35
CA PHE A 251 -2.25 -24.98 -3.75
C PHE A 251 -1.15 -25.40 -4.72
N GLU A 252 0.11 -25.07 -4.46
CA GLU A 252 1.24 -25.55 -5.27
C GLU A 252 1.33 -27.08 -5.26
N ARG A 253 1.17 -27.70 -4.09
CA ARG A 253 1.06 -29.17 -3.96
C ARG A 253 -0.12 -29.70 -4.75
N ALA A 254 -1.30 -29.11 -4.61
CA ALA A 254 -2.49 -29.53 -5.35
C ALA A 254 -2.34 -29.41 -6.87
N LEU A 255 -1.72 -28.33 -7.37
CA LEU A 255 -1.44 -28.13 -8.80
C LEU A 255 -0.41 -29.16 -9.30
N THR A 256 0.65 -29.42 -8.54
CA THR A 256 1.67 -30.44 -8.88
C THR A 256 1.07 -31.84 -8.96
N LEU A 257 0.15 -32.16 -8.04
CA LEU A 257 -0.62 -33.41 -8.04
C LEU A 257 -1.57 -33.49 -9.25
N ALA A 258 -2.27 -32.39 -9.58
CA ALA A 258 -3.19 -32.33 -10.72
C ALA A 258 -2.48 -32.42 -12.08
N GLU A 259 -1.24 -31.95 -12.18
CA GLU A 259 -0.39 -32.03 -13.38
C GLU A 259 0.29 -33.41 -13.57
N GLY A 260 0.02 -34.37 -12.68
CA GLY A 260 0.46 -35.77 -12.83
C GLY A 260 1.95 -36.01 -12.59
N LYS A 261 2.60 -35.16 -11.77
CA LYS A 261 4.05 -35.27 -11.50
C LYS A 261 4.43 -36.00 -10.21
N GLU A 262 3.51 -36.53 -9.42
CA GLU A 262 3.83 -37.48 -8.33
C GLU A 262 2.59 -38.30 -7.91
N GLU A 263 2.80 -39.56 -7.55
CA GLU A 263 1.78 -40.47 -7.02
C GLU A 263 1.11 -39.88 -5.77
N THR A 264 -0.20 -40.09 -5.64
CA THR A 264 -1.08 -39.55 -4.59
C THR A 264 -0.87 -40.22 -3.23
N SER A 265 0.33 -40.21 -2.67
CA SER A 265 0.60 -40.71 -1.31
C SER A 265 1.07 -39.59 -0.38
N LYS A 266 0.44 -39.49 0.80
CA LYS A 266 0.97 -38.71 1.91
C LYS A 266 2.34 -39.28 2.33
N PRO A 267 3.25 -38.48 2.91
CA PRO A 267 4.43 -39.00 3.59
C PRO A 267 4.03 -40.07 4.62
N GLU A 268 4.82 -41.13 4.77
CA GLU A 268 4.57 -42.20 5.74
C GLU A 268 4.34 -41.62 7.16
N GLY A 269 3.10 -41.71 7.66
CA GLY A 269 2.74 -41.33 9.04
C GLY A 269 1.76 -40.17 9.21
N GLU A 270 1.30 -39.50 8.14
CA GLU A 270 0.28 -38.43 8.24
C GLU A 270 -1.11 -38.92 7.81
N GLU A 271 -2.11 -38.83 8.70
CA GLU A 271 -3.52 -39.06 8.36
C GLU A 271 -4.13 -37.82 7.68
N TRP A 272 -5.12 -38.01 6.80
CA TRP A 272 -5.86 -36.91 6.16
C TRP A 272 -6.72 -36.17 7.17
N GLU A 273 -6.57 -34.85 7.24
CA GLU A 273 -7.40 -33.99 8.09
C GLU A 273 -8.86 -34.02 7.63
N GLU A 274 -9.82 -33.80 8.53
CA GLU A 274 -11.26 -33.92 8.24
C GLU A 274 -11.71 -33.06 7.03
N TRP A 275 -11.11 -31.88 6.85
CA TRP A 275 -11.43 -31.01 5.72
C TRP A 275 -10.83 -31.52 4.39
N GLU A 276 -9.68 -32.20 4.43
CA GLU A 276 -9.07 -32.83 3.24
C GLU A 276 -9.93 -34.00 2.78
N GLN A 277 -10.43 -34.81 3.72
CA GLN A 277 -11.35 -35.92 3.44
C GLN A 277 -12.66 -35.44 2.81
N ALA A 278 -13.23 -34.34 3.32
CA ALA A 278 -14.45 -33.76 2.78
C ALA A 278 -14.30 -33.28 1.32
N ILE A 279 -13.14 -32.72 0.96
CA ILE A 279 -12.83 -32.34 -0.43
C ILE A 279 -12.65 -33.58 -1.30
N LEU A 280 -11.93 -34.61 -0.84
CA LEU A 280 -11.73 -35.84 -1.61
C LEU A 280 -13.05 -36.59 -1.87
N GLN A 281 -13.96 -36.63 -0.88
CA GLN A 281 -15.28 -37.25 -1.05
C GLN A 281 -16.13 -36.49 -2.08
N SER A 282 -16.10 -35.16 -2.07
CA SER A 282 -16.89 -34.36 -3.02
C SER A 282 -16.38 -34.45 -4.46
N TRP A 283 -15.17 -34.94 -4.69
CA TRP A 283 -14.59 -35.15 -6.03
C TRP A 283 -14.86 -36.54 -6.59
N SER A 284 -15.38 -37.46 -5.76
CA SER A 284 -15.70 -38.84 -6.17
C SER A 284 -17.13 -39.02 -6.66
N GLU A 285 -17.96 -37.97 -6.56
CA GLU A 285 -19.39 -37.99 -6.94
C GLU A 285 -19.72 -37.26 -8.26
N ASP A 286 -18.71 -36.74 -8.98
CA ASP A 286 -18.82 -36.20 -10.36
C ASP A 286 -18.12 -37.12 -11.38
#